data_AF-A0A2D0HGR3-F1
#
_entry.id   AF-A0A2D0HGR3-F1
#
_cell.length_a   1.000
_cell.length_b   1.000
_cell.length_c   1.000
_cell.angle_alpha   90.00
_cell.angle_beta   90.00
_cell.angle_gamma   90.00
#
_symmetry.space_group_name_H-M   'P 1'
#
loop_
_entity.id
_entity.type
_entity.pdbx_description
1 polymer ?
#
loop_
_entity_poly.entity_id
_entity_poly.type
_entity_poly.pdbx_seq_one_letter_code
_entity_poly.pdbx_strand_id
1 'polypeptide(L)' 'MKRIMFYCQHILGMGHLVRSREIVRGLTKDFQVCFINGGEIIQGFE' A
#
# COMPACT_ATOMS: atom_id res chain seq x y z
N MET A 1 -14.92 6.97 -11.89
CA MET A 1 -14.20 6.39 -10.73
C MET A 1 -13.05 7.31 -10.37
N LYS A 2 -12.94 7.76 -9.11
CA LYS A 2 -11.83 8.63 -8.68
C LYS A 2 -10.55 7.80 -8.49
N ARG A 3 -9.39 8.41 -8.71
CA ARG A 3 -8.08 7.76 -8.63
C ARG A 3 -7.33 8.20 -7.37
N ILE A 4 -6.70 7.26 -6.70
CA ILE A 4 -5.85 7.51 -5.52
C ILE A 4 -4.47 6.89 -5.79
N MET A 5 -3.43 7.67 -5.53
CA MET A 5 -2.07 7.15 -5.42
C MET A 5 -1.72 7.04 -3.93
N PHE A 6 -1.29 5.87 -3.49
CA PHE A 6 -0.93 5.59 -2.10
C PHE A 6 0.52 5.15 -2.05
N TYR A 7 1.40 6.01 -1.54
CA TYR A 7 2.83 5.73 -1.38
C TYR A 7 3.13 5.24 0.04
N CYS A 8 3.83 4.11 0.17
CA CYS A 8 4.26 3.56 1.44
C CYS A 8 5.78 3.46 1.49
N GLN A 9 6.38 4.21 2.42
CA GLN A 9 7.79 4.11 2.77
C GLN A 9 7.89 3.43 4.14
N HIS A 10 8.07 2.10 4.18
CA HIS A 10 8.12 1.32 5.43
C HIS A 10 9.52 1.27 6.07
N ILE A 11 10.18 2.42 6.22
CA ILE A 11 11.52 2.52 6.84
C ILE A 11 11.51 2.04 8.31
N LEU A 12 10.40 2.27 9.03
CA LEU A 12 10.26 1.93 10.45
C LEU A 12 9.81 0.46 10.68
N GLY A 13 9.74 -0.35 9.62
CA GLY A 13 9.49 -1.78 9.68
C GLY A 13 8.16 -2.23 9.05
N MET A 14 8.01 -3.56 8.99
CA MET A 14 6.94 -4.27 8.26
C MET A 14 5.52 -3.86 8.64
N GLY A 15 5.28 -3.42 9.88
CA GLY A 15 3.95 -2.99 10.33
C GLY A 15 3.38 -1.83 9.51
N HIS A 16 4.23 -0.95 8.96
CA HIS A 16 3.80 0.14 8.08
C HIS A 16 3.32 -0.38 6.73
N LEU A 17 4.02 -1.36 6.16
CA LEU A 17 3.66 -2.01 4.90
C LEU A 17 2.34 -2.76 5.03
N VAL A 18 2.21 -3.60 6.06
CA VAL A 18 0.99 -4.37 6.36
C VAL A 18 -0.22 -3.44 6.52
N ARG A 19 -0.10 -2.40 7.37
CA ARG A 19 -1.18 -1.43 7.59
C ARG A 19 -1.58 -0.71 6.31
N SER A 20 -0.60 -0.29 5.51
CA SER A 20 -0.86 0.44 4.27
C SER A 20 -1.59 -0.43 3.24
N ARG A 21 -1.22 -1.71 3.12
CA ARG A 21 -1.92 -2.70 2.27
C ARG A 21 -3.38 -2.87 2.70
N GLU A 22 -3.64 -2.99 4.00
CA GLU A 22 -5.00 -3.14 4.53
C GLU A 22 -5.88 -1.92 4.26
N ILE A 23 -5.33 -0.71 4.41
CA ILE A 23 -6.02 0.53 4.05
C ILE A 23 -6.34 0.54 2.54
N VAL A 24 -5.36 0.25 1.69
CA VAL A 24 -5.54 0.18 0.23
C VAL A 24 -6.61 -0.84 -0.15
N ARG A 25 -6.63 -2.01 0.48
CA ARG A 25 -7.65 -3.05 0.27
C ARG A 25 -9.07 -2.58 0.61
N GLY A 26 -9.21 -1.70 1.60
CA GLY A 26 -10.48 -1.04 1.90
C GLY A 26 -10.88 -0.03 0.80
N LEU A 27 -9.92 0.77 0.34
CA LEU A 27 -10.15 1.84 -0.63
C LEU A 27 -10.45 1.35 -2.05
N THR A 28 -9.97 0.16 -2.44
CA THR A 28 -10.23 -0.41 -3.77
C THR A 28 -11.72 -0.69 -4.04
N LYS A 29 -12.57 -0.68 -3.01
CA LYS A 29 -14.03 -0.81 -3.15
C LYS A 29 -14.66 0.39 -3.86
N ASP A 30 -14.11 1.58 -3.65
CA ASP A 30 -14.70 2.85 -4.11
C ASP A 30 -13.79 3.61 -5.11
N PHE A 31 -12.50 3.28 -5.13
CA PHE A 31 -11.48 4.02 -5.87
C PHE A 31 -10.60 3.12 -6.74
N GLN A 32 -10.09 3.69 -7.84
CA GLN A 32 -8.96 3.09 -8.55
C GLN A 32 -7.68 3.44 -7.80
N VAL A 33 -7.08 2.47 -7.11
CA VAL A 33 -5.90 2.71 -6.27
C VAL A 33 -4.63 2.24 -6.98
N CYS A 34 -3.63 3.11 -7.05
CA CYS A 34 -2.25 2.78 -7.39
C CYS A 34 -1.42 2.79 -6.11
N PHE A 35 -0.96 1.62 -5.68
CA PHE A 35 -0.09 1.49 -4.51
C PHE A 35 1.37 1.50 -4.95
N ILE A 36 2.17 2.39 -4.39
CA ILE A 36 3.61 2.49 -4.64
C ILE A 36 4.35 2.04 -3.39
N ASN A 37 5.05 0.92 -3.49
CA ASN A 37 6.01 0.51 -2.49
C ASN A 37 7.32 1.28 -2.70
N GLY A 38 7.65 2.19 -1.78
CA GLY A 38 8.91 2.93 -1.78
C GLY A 38 10.02 2.28 -0.95
N GLY A 39 9.68 1.29 -0.12
CA GLY A 39 10.65 0.55 0.68
C GLY A 39 11.19 -0.67 -0.04
N GLU A 40 11.94 -1.48 0.69
CA GLU A 40 12.46 -2.75 0.19
C GLU A 40 11.33 -3.68 -0.29
N ILE A 41 11.59 -4.43 -1.36
CA ILE A 41 10.68 -5.46 -1.85
C ILE A 41 10.83 -6.67 -0.92
N ILE A 42 9.73 -7.02 -0.25
CA ILE A 42 9.71 -8.13 0.69
C ILE A 42 9.18 -9.37 -0.04
N GLN A 43 10.07 -10.34 -0.27
CA GLN A 43 9.69 -11.60 -0.92
C GLN A 43 8.56 -12.31 -0.15
N GLY A 44 7.55 -12.77 -0.88
CA GLY A 44 6.37 -13.43 -0.29
C GLY A 44 5.31 -12.47 0.26
N PHE A 45 5.47 -11.16 0.07
CA PHE A 45 4.53 -10.12 0.51
C PHE A 45 3.99 -9.26 -0.66
N GLU A 46 3.73 -9.91 -1.80
CA GLU A 46 3.20 -9.27 -3.03
C GLU A 46 1.68 -9.21 -3.09
#